data_AF-A0A951DLB7-F1
#
_entry.id   AF-A0A951DLB7-F1
#
_cell.length_a   1.000
_cell.length_b   1.000
_cell.length_c   1.000
_cell.angle_alpha   90.00
_cell.angle_beta   90.00
_cell.angle_gamma   90.00
#
_symmetry.space_group_name_H-M   'P 1'
#
loop_
_entity.id
_entity.type
_entity.pdbx_description
1 polymer ?
#
loop_
_entity_poly.entity_id
_entity_poly.type
_entity_poly.pdbx_seq_one_letter_code
_entity_poly.pdbx_strand_id
1 'polypeptide(L)'
;MGGNRYRRREGHHRVGNDRLSRAGTSSESSDAASLLRSSPGVAVAKKLRFNIHVVLRRIRAAVAEHADAAMFELAERGYRSVFQQLVACIISIRTRDEVSLPTAVKLFDRAPTPAAVATLTVAQIDALIHASSFHEAKAAQIREIARRTVDEFGDELPCDFDVLTSFRGVGPKCANLTMGVACGAKRISVDIHVHRVTNRWGYVATRAPEDTMRALEEKLPREYWIDINRLLVPFGKHICTGVRPRCSTCPVLDYCQQAGVTSHR
;
A
#
# COMPACT_ATOMS: atom_id res chain seq x y z
N MET A 1 50.35 21.15 -38.95
CA MET A 1 50.61 19.77 -38.51
C MET A 1 49.30 19.13 -38.07
N GLY A 2 48.97 17.95 -38.60
CA GLY A 2 48.07 16.97 -37.97
C GLY A 2 46.56 17.22 -38.04
N GLY A 3 45.89 16.61 -39.02
CA GLY A 3 44.44 16.37 -39.00
C GLY A 3 44.10 14.90 -38.76
N ASN A 4 42.85 14.60 -38.44
CA ASN A 4 42.18 13.29 -38.65
C ASN A 4 40.67 13.49 -38.37
N ARG A 5 39.73 13.60 -39.33
CA ARG A 5 39.20 12.65 -40.35
C ARG A 5 38.78 11.28 -39.80
N TYR A 6 37.52 11.17 -39.39
CA TYR A 6 36.81 9.89 -39.28
C TYR A 6 36.06 9.61 -40.61
N ARG A 7 36.33 8.45 -41.20
CA ARG A 7 35.86 7.99 -42.52
C ARG A 7 34.51 7.26 -42.44
N ARG A 8 33.71 7.46 -43.48
CA ARG A 8 32.60 6.61 -43.97
C ARG A 8 33.06 5.20 -44.35
N ARG A 9 32.07 4.27 -44.39
CA ARG A 9 31.73 3.23 -45.41
C ARG A 9 31.13 2.01 -44.69
N GLU A 10 30.16 1.23 -45.17
CA GLU A 10 29.56 1.04 -46.49
C GLU A 10 28.28 0.22 -46.33
N GLY A 11 27.30 0.43 -47.21
CA GLY A 11 26.13 -0.42 -47.37
C GLY A 11 26.37 -1.54 -48.39
N HIS A 12 25.65 -2.63 -48.22
CA HIS A 12 25.60 -3.71 -49.21
C HIS A 12 24.16 -4.11 -49.53
N HIS A 13 23.79 -3.84 -50.79
CA HIS A 13 22.68 -4.43 -51.53
C HIS A 13 22.92 -5.92 -51.79
N ARG A 14 21.86 -6.74 -51.74
CA ARG A 14 21.65 -7.84 -52.70
C ARG A 14 20.15 -8.07 -53.00
N VAL A 15 19.87 -8.06 -54.29
CA VAL A 15 18.72 -8.58 -55.08
C VAL A 15 18.68 -10.11 -54.87
N GLY A 16 17.56 -10.84 -54.67
CA GLY A 16 16.35 -11.02 -55.48
C GLY A 16 16.50 -12.26 -56.39
N ASN A 17 15.74 -13.36 -56.17
CA ASN A 17 15.13 -14.17 -57.25
C ASN A 17 14.16 -15.28 -56.79
N ASP A 18 13.00 -15.31 -57.46
CA ASP A 18 12.25 -16.42 -58.08
C ASP A 18 11.89 -17.77 -57.38
N ARG A 19 10.55 -17.94 -57.25
CA ARG A 19 9.66 -18.94 -57.90
C ARG A 19 9.66 -20.44 -57.54
N LEU A 20 8.41 -20.88 -57.32
CA LEU A 20 7.71 -22.12 -57.78
C LEU A 20 7.65 -23.36 -56.85
N SER A 21 6.41 -23.55 -56.35
CA SER A 21 5.56 -24.75 -56.49
C SER A 21 5.88 -26.03 -55.73
N ARG A 22 4.92 -26.46 -54.88
CA ARG A 22 4.13 -27.70 -55.12
C ARG A 22 2.98 -27.83 -54.11
N ALA A 23 1.79 -28.07 -54.66
CA ALA A 23 0.60 -28.56 -53.97
C ALA A 23 0.54 -30.10 -54.05
N GLY A 24 0.03 -30.73 -52.99
CA GLY A 24 -0.41 -32.13 -52.91
C GLY A 24 -1.25 -32.28 -51.63
N THR A 25 -2.58 -32.27 -51.71
CA THR A 25 -3.52 -33.41 -51.82
C THR A 25 -3.57 -34.35 -50.62
N SER A 26 -4.71 -34.23 -49.92
CA SER A 26 -5.61 -35.27 -49.37
C SER A 26 -5.19 -36.22 -48.23
N SER A 27 -6.05 -36.18 -47.20
CA SER A 27 -6.62 -37.28 -46.40
C SER A 27 -5.71 -38.12 -45.51
N GLU A 28 -5.95 -38.09 -44.20
CA GLU A 28 -6.50 -39.25 -43.47
C GLU A 28 -6.92 -38.88 -42.04
N SER A 29 -8.12 -39.30 -41.70
CA SER A 29 -8.80 -39.25 -40.41
C SER A 29 -8.24 -40.30 -39.44
N SER A 30 -8.06 -39.95 -38.17
CA SER A 30 -8.35 -40.92 -37.10
C SER A 30 -8.76 -40.23 -35.81
N ASP A 31 -9.85 -40.76 -35.27
CA ASP A 31 -10.57 -40.36 -34.07
C ASP A 31 -9.70 -40.37 -32.82
N ALA A 32 -9.69 -39.25 -32.10
CA ALA A 32 -9.34 -39.19 -30.69
C ALA A 32 -10.18 -38.11 -29.97
N ALA A 33 -11.48 -38.10 -30.24
CA ALA A 33 -12.44 -37.29 -29.51
C ALA A 33 -13.22 -38.19 -28.54
N SER A 34 -12.68 -38.39 -27.33
CA SER A 34 -13.45 -38.66 -26.11
C SER A 34 -12.47 -39.01 -24.99
N LEU A 35 -12.58 -38.28 -23.87
CA LEU A 35 -12.03 -38.52 -22.52
C LEU A 35 -11.32 -37.28 -21.94
N LEU A 36 -11.99 -36.12 -21.99
CA LEU A 36 -11.81 -35.10 -20.95
C LEU A 36 -13.03 -35.19 -20.02
N ARG A 37 -12.86 -35.93 -18.93
CA ARG A 37 -13.82 -35.92 -17.82
C ARG A 37 -13.88 -34.50 -17.27
N SER A 38 -14.98 -33.82 -17.55
CA SER A 38 -15.36 -32.59 -16.87
C SER A 38 -15.43 -32.87 -15.37
N SER A 39 -14.53 -32.22 -14.62
CA SER A 39 -14.61 -32.20 -13.15
C SER A 39 -15.92 -31.53 -12.72
N PRO A 40 -16.59 -31.98 -11.65
CA PRO A 40 -17.84 -31.39 -11.21
C PRO A 40 -17.60 -29.93 -10.81
N GLY A 41 -18.25 -29.00 -11.51
CA GLY A 41 -18.20 -27.58 -11.20
C GLY A 41 -18.73 -27.33 -9.79
N VAL A 42 -17.90 -26.76 -8.93
CA VAL A 42 -18.34 -26.18 -7.66
C VAL A 42 -19.36 -25.09 -7.99
N ALA A 43 -20.61 -25.27 -7.56
CA ALA A 43 -21.65 -24.26 -7.73
C ALA A 43 -21.21 -22.96 -7.05
N VAL A 44 -20.96 -21.91 -7.83
CA VAL A 44 -20.61 -20.60 -7.30
C VAL A 44 -21.87 -19.99 -6.69
N ALA A 45 -21.96 -19.94 -5.36
CA ALA A 45 -23.05 -19.30 -4.66
C ALA A 45 -23.24 -17.85 -5.17
N LYS A 46 -24.48 -17.47 -5.47
CA LYS A 46 -24.82 -16.12 -5.95
C LYS A 46 -24.42 -15.08 -4.90
N LYS A 47 -23.60 -14.11 -5.31
CA LYS A 47 -23.17 -13.00 -4.43
C LYS A 47 -24.32 -12.03 -4.14
N LEU A 48 -24.31 -11.46 -2.94
CA LEU A 48 -25.24 -10.43 -2.51
C LEU A 48 -24.86 -9.07 -3.12
N ARG A 49 -25.82 -8.14 -3.19
CA ARG A 49 -25.54 -6.73 -3.52
C ARG A 49 -24.65 -6.13 -2.43
N PHE A 50 -23.56 -5.48 -2.82
CA PHE A 50 -22.60 -4.93 -1.88
C PHE A 50 -23.24 -3.91 -0.93
N ASN A 51 -23.07 -4.11 0.39
CA ASN A 51 -23.51 -3.20 1.42
C ASN A 51 -22.34 -2.87 2.35
N ILE A 52 -21.80 -1.65 2.21
CA ILE A 52 -20.58 -1.23 2.92
C ILE A 52 -20.75 -1.23 4.44
N HIS A 53 -21.92 -0.82 4.95
CA HIS A 53 -22.19 -0.76 6.39
C HIS A 53 -22.17 -2.16 7.02
N VAL A 54 -22.82 -3.13 6.37
CA VAL A 54 -22.82 -4.53 6.85
C VAL A 54 -21.43 -5.13 6.76
N VAL A 55 -20.72 -4.91 5.64
CA VAL A 55 -19.36 -5.40 5.42
C VAL A 55 -18.41 -4.89 6.49
N LEU A 56 -18.35 -3.57 6.72
CA LEU A 56 -17.45 -2.97 7.71
C LEU A 56 -17.82 -3.37 9.14
N ARG A 57 -19.12 -3.54 9.46
CA ARG A 57 -19.55 -4.07 10.77
C ARG A 57 -19.06 -5.49 11.00
N ARG A 58 -19.19 -6.39 10.01
CA ARG A 58 -18.71 -7.78 10.12
C ARG A 58 -17.19 -7.84 10.22
N ILE A 59 -16.48 -6.96 9.49
CA ILE A 59 -15.02 -6.86 9.58
C ILE A 59 -14.60 -6.39 10.95
N ARG A 60 -15.22 -5.33 11.49
CA ARG A 60 -14.93 -4.82 12.83
C ARG A 60 -15.02 -5.92 13.89
N ALA A 61 -16.07 -6.75 13.83
CA ALA A 61 -16.19 -7.90 14.72
C ALA A 61 -15.07 -8.94 14.50
N ALA A 62 -14.74 -9.24 13.24
CA ALA A 62 -13.72 -10.23 12.90
C ALA A 62 -12.28 -9.81 13.22
N VAL A 63 -12.01 -8.51 13.34
CA VAL A 63 -10.66 -7.99 13.66
C VAL A 63 -10.55 -7.46 15.09
N ALA A 64 -11.60 -7.59 15.91
CA ALA A 64 -11.63 -7.03 17.27
C ALA A 64 -10.53 -7.59 18.20
N GLU A 65 -10.07 -8.81 17.95
CA GLU A 65 -8.99 -9.46 18.71
C GLU A 65 -7.60 -9.23 18.10
N HIS A 66 -7.50 -8.49 17.00
CA HIS A 66 -6.24 -8.16 16.36
C HIS A 66 -5.75 -6.79 16.82
N ALA A 67 -4.42 -6.63 16.91
CA ALA A 67 -3.83 -5.33 17.18
C ALA A 67 -4.26 -4.30 16.12
N ASP A 68 -4.52 -3.08 16.58
CA ASP A 68 -4.78 -1.95 15.70
C ASP A 68 -3.56 -1.64 14.83
N ALA A 69 -3.78 -0.89 13.76
CA ALA A 69 -2.66 -0.39 12.97
C ALA A 69 -1.76 0.51 13.85
N ALA A 70 -0.44 0.34 13.73
CA ALA A 70 0.57 0.90 14.64
C ALA A 70 0.38 2.39 15.01
N MET A 71 -0.08 3.19 14.05
CA MET A 71 -0.31 4.63 14.21
C MET A 71 -1.43 4.96 15.22
N PHE A 72 -2.52 4.19 15.16
CA PHE A 72 -3.66 4.36 16.07
C PHE A 72 -3.29 3.92 17.47
N GLU A 73 -2.61 2.77 17.61
CA GLU A 73 -2.11 2.31 18.90
C GLU A 73 -1.11 3.31 19.51
N LEU A 74 -0.22 3.89 18.70
CA LEU A 74 0.71 4.94 19.12
C LEU A 74 -0.05 6.17 19.66
N ALA A 75 -1.13 6.59 18.99
CA ALA A 75 -1.97 7.69 19.45
C ALA A 75 -2.73 7.37 20.74
N GLU A 76 -3.14 6.13 20.96
CA GLU A 76 -3.76 5.65 22.20
C GLU A 76 -2.77 5.65 23.37
N ARG A 77 -1.47 5.43 23.10
CA ARG A 77 -0.38 5.59 24.08
C ARG A 77 -0.03 7.04 24.42
N GLY A 78 -0.72 8.03 23.83
CA GLY A 78 -0.56 9.45 24.13
C GLY A 78 0.34 10.23 23.17
N TYR A 79 1.01 9.57 22.22
CA TYR A 79 1.84 10.25 21.22
C TYR A 79 0.97 10.74 20.05
N ARG A 80 0.26 11.84 20.26
CA ARG A 80 -0.79 12.34 19.35
C ARG A 80 -0.38 13.49 18.47
N SER A 81 0.81 14.08 18.65
CA SER A 81 1.19 15.26 17.87
C SER A 81 1.36 14.92 16.39
N VAL A 82 1.12 15.92 15.52
CA VAL A 82 1.29 15.77 14.06
C VAL A 82 2.71 15.30 13.73
N PHE A 83 3.71 15.86 14.42
CA PHE A 83 5.11 15.45 14.27
C PHE A 83 5.33 13.97 14.66
N GLN A 84 4.85 13.54 15.82
CA GLN A 84 5.01 12.15 16.28
C GLN A 84 4.36 11.17 15.30
N GLN A 85 3.15 11.49 14.84
CA GLN A 85 2.42 10.66 13.89
C GLN A 85 3.12 10.62 12.52
N LEU A 86 3.64 11.75 12.03
CA LEU A 86 4.40 11.79 10.78
C LEU A 86 5.68 10.95 10.87
N VAL A 87 6.46 11.12 11.95
CA VAL A 87 7.71 10.37 12.16
C VAL A 87 7.44 8.88 12.31
N ALA A 88 6.40 8.49 13.05
CA ALA A 88 5.99 7.09 13.15
C ALA A 88 5.56 6.50 11.80
N CYS A 89 4.85 7.29 10.99
CA CYS A 89 4.51 6.90 9.62
C CYS A 89 5.76 6.64 8.78
N ILE A 90 6.77 7.52 8.86
CA ILE A 90 8.06 7.34 8.16
C ILE A 90 8.77 6.08 8.63
N ILE A 91 8.84 5.84 9.95
CA ILE A 91 9.40 4.62 10.53
C ILE A 91 8.67 3.38 10.01
N SER A 92 7.35 3.43 9.84
CA SER A 92 6.53 2.32 9.35
C SER A 92 6.76 1.94 7.88
N ILE A 93 7.35 2.84 7.06
CA ILE A 93 7.57 2.57 5.64
C ILE A 93 8.46 1.33 5.48
N ARG A 94 7.91 0.29 4.83
CA ARG A 94 8.55 -1.02 4.61
C ARG A 94 9.09 -1.67 5.89
N THR A 95 8.49 -1.36 7.03
CA THR A 95 8.82 -1.97 8.32
C THR A 95 7.56 -2.63 8.86
N ARG A 96 7.70 -3.79 9.49
CA ARG A 96 6.57 -4.50 10.07
C ARG A 96 6.05 -3.75 11.31
N ASP A 97 4.74 -3.69 11.50
CA ASP A 97 4.11 -2.96 12.61
C ASP A 97 4.67 -3.38 13.98
N GLU A 98 4.97 -4.68 14.17
CA GLU A 98 5.54 -5.22 15.43
C GLU A 98 6.94 -4.66 15.73
N VAL A 99 7.61 -4.09 14.73
CA VAL A 99 8.89 -3.39 14.85
C VAL A 99 8.68 -1.88 14.87
N SER A 100 7.79 -1.36 14.03
CA SER A 100 7.58 0.08 13.85
C SER A 100 7.09 0.77 15.11
N LEU A 101 6.08 0.20 15.79
CA LEU A 101 5.51 0.81 17.00
C LEU A 101 6.55 0.92 18.14
N PRO A 102 7.21 -0.16 18.60
CA PRO A 102 8.19 -0.04 19.67
C PRO A 102 9.39 0.83 19.27
N THR A 103 9.74 0.87 17.98
CA THR A 103 10.80 1.74 17.46
C THR A 103 10.43 3.22 17.58
N ALA A 104 9.20 3.58 17.20
CA ALA A 104 8.70 4.95 17.34
C ALA A 104 8.63 5.38 18.81
N VAL A 105 8.08 4.51 19.69
CA VAL A 105 8.03 4.74 21.14
C VAL A 105 9.43 4.99 21.70
N LYS A 106 10.42 4.14 21.37
CA LYS A 106 11.80 4.30 21.83
C LYS A 106 12.42 5.66 21.44
N LEU A 107 12.12 6.16 20.24
CA LEU A 107 12.56 7.49 19.81
C LEU A 107 11.87 8.60 20.64
N PHE A 108 10.55 8.53 20.81
CA PHE A 108 9.80 9.58 21.50
C PHE A 108 9.99 9.59 23.01
N ASP A 109 10.28 8.44 23.64
CA ASP A 109 10.69 8.39 25.04
C ASP A 109 12.01 9.13 25.27
N ARG A 110 12.91 9.10 24.28
CA ARG A 110 14.19 9.81 24.35
C ARG A 110 14.07 11.28 23.94
N ALA A 111 13.20 11.59 22.99
CA ALA A 111 13.04 12.90 22.38
C ALA A 111 11.56 13.11 21.94
N PRO A 112 10.69 13.60 22.82
CA PRO A 112 9.25 13.62 22.57
C PRO A 112 8.77 14.76 21.65
N THR A 113 9.56 15.83 21.48
CA THR A 113 9.21 17.03 20.70
C THR A 113 10.11 17.20 19.47
N PRO A 114 9.69 17.98 18.45
CA PRO A 114 10.56 18.29 17.31
C PRO A 114 11.89 18.90 17.75
N ALA A 115 11.88 19.87 18.67
CA ALA A 115 13.08 20.49 19.22
C ALA A 115 13.99 19.45 19.89
N ALA A 116 13.44 18.54 20.69
CA ALA A 116 14.23 17.48 21.31
C ALA A 116 14.88 16.58 20.25
N VAL A 117 14.14 16.19 19.20
CA VAL A 117 14.69 15.38 18.09
C VAL A 117 15.73 16.15 17.28
N ALA A 118 15.54 17.46 17.08
CA ALA A 118 16.45 18.32 16.34
C ALA A 118 17.83 18.44 17.00
N THR A 119 17.92 18.32 18.33
CA THR A 119 19.19 18.30 19.07
C THR A 119 19.99 17.01 18.88
N LEU A 120 19.34 15.92 18.47
CA LEU A 120 20.02 14.65 18.22
C LEU A 120 20.82 14.72 16.91
N THR A 121 21.96 14.04 16.91
CA THR A 121 22.69 13.76 15.67
C THR A 121 21.96 12.69 14.85
N VAL A 122 22.22 12.64 13.54
CA VAL A 122 21.68 11.59 12.68
C VAL A 122 22.05 10.20 13.22
N ALA A 123 23.30 10.00 13.66
CA ALA A 123 23.76 8.73 14.23
C ALA A 123 23.03 8.33 15.51
N GLN A 124 22.64 9.29 16.36
CA GLN A 124 21.85 9.01 17.56
C GLN A 124 20.42 8.60 17.21
N ILE A 125 19.77 9.29 16.26
CA ILE A 125 18.44 8.90 15.77
C ILE A 125 18.51 7.51 15.13
N ASP A 126 19.52 7.27 14.29
CA ASP A 126 19.78 6.00 13.63
C ASP A 126 19.88 4.84 14.64
N ALA A 127 20.68 5.00 15.70
CA ALA A 127 20.78 4.00 16.77
C ALA A 127 19.45 3.75 17.51
N LEU A 128 18.62 4.78 17.68
CA LEU A 128 17.28 4.63 18.27
C LEU A 128 16.36 3.82 17.35
N ILE A 129 16.44 4.03 16.03
CA ILE A 129 15.54 3.43 15.04
C ILE A 129 16.11 2.27 14.22
N HIS A 130 17.31 1.77 14.57
CA HIS A 130 18.06 0.75 13.81
C HIS A 130 17.28 -0.55 13.54
N ALA A 131 16.28 -0.87 14.37
CA ALA A 131 15.44 -2.04 14.16
C ALA A 131 14.51 -1.89 12.93
N SER A 132 14.20 -0.66 12.52
CA SER A 132 13.40 -0.37 11.33
C SER A 132 14.20 -0.54 10.05
N SER A 133 13.55 -0.93 8.95
CA SER A 133 14.24 -1.07 7.66
C SER A 133 14.61 0.29 7.08
N PHE A 134 15.77 0.40 6.43
CA PHE A 134 16.27 1.66 5.84
C PHE A 134 16.41 2.80 6.88
N HIS A 135 16.84 2.45 8.09
CA HIS A 135 16.92 3.35 9.23
C HIS A 135 17.86 4.54 8.98
N GLU A 136 18.92 4.36 8.22
CA GLU A 136 19.94 5.39 7.96
C GLU A 136 19.35 6.58 7.19
N ALA A 137 18.59 6.28 6.14
CA ALA A 137 17.90 7.29 5.34
C ALA A 137 16.77 7.95 6.15
N LYS A 138 16.03 7.15 6.94
CA LYS A 138 14.96 7.65 7.82
C LYS A 138 15.51 8.57 8.90
N ALA A 139 16.66 8.27 9.49
CA ALA A 139 17.26 9.08 10.55
C ALA A 139 17.62 10.49 10.06
N ALA A 140 18.21 10.58 8.86
CA ALA A 140 18.49 11.86 8.22
C ALA A 140 17.20 12.65 7.94
N GLN A 141 16.20 11.99 7.37
CA GLN A 141 14.89 12.58 7.06
C GLN A 141 14.15 13.07 8.31
N ILE A 142 14.10 12.27 9.38
CA ILE A 142 13.44 12.62 10.65
C ILE A 142 14.09 13.86 11.26
N ARG A 143 15.44 13.92 11.25
CA ARG A 143 16.17 15.09 11.75
C ARG A 143 15.88 16.34 10.91
N GLU A 144 15.83 16.21 9.59
CA GLU A 144 15.48 17.31 8.68
C GLU A 144 14.08 17.87 9.01
N ILE A 145 13.08 16.98 9.13
CA ILE A 145 11.71 17.36 9.49
C ILE A 145 11.67 18.05 10.85
N ALA A 146 12.38 17.51 11.85
CA ALA A 146 12.45 18.08 13.19
C ALA A 146 13.01 19.51 13.17
N ARG A 147 14.13 19.73 12.46
CA ARG A 147 14.75 21.06 12.33
C ARG A 147 13.84 22.04 11.61
N ARG A 148 13.30 21.65 10.44
CA ARG A 148 12.34 22.49 9.71
C ARG A 148 11.10 22.82 10.54
N THR A 149 10.63 21.89 11.38
CA THR A 149 9.50 22.14 12.29
C THR A 149 9.82 23.24 13.30
N VAL A 150 11.03 23.21 13.89
CA VAL A 150 11.48 24.26 14.80
C VAL A 150 11.66 25.59 14.06
N ASP A 151 12.37 25.57 12.94
CA ASP A 151 12.80 26.77 12.22
C ASP A 151 11.65 27.49 11.51
N GLU A 152 10.72 26.74 10.90
CA GLU A 152 9.63 27.28 10.07
C GLU A 152 8.30 27.40 10.82
N PHE A 153 8.06 26.57 11.85
CA PHE A 153 6.75 26.44 12.50
C PHE A 153 6.79 26.56 14.04
N GLY A 154 7.91 26.99 14.62
CA GLY A 154 7.98 27.31 16.04
C GLY A 154 7.80 26.09 16.97
N ASP A 155 8.36 24.94 16.59
CA ASP A 155 8.28 23.66 17.32
C ASP A 155 6.90 22.97 17.29
N GLU A 156 5.97 23.46 16.48
CA GLU A 156 4.65 22.85 16.29
C GLU A 156 4.39 22.58 14.80
N LEU A 157 4.36 21.30 14.41
CA LEU A 157 4.11 20.93 13.02
C LEU A 157 2.63 21.13 12.65
N PRO A 158 2.29 21.99 11.66
CA PRO A 158 0.90 22.23 11.28
C PRO A 158 0.21 20.98 10.75
N CYS A 159 -1.07 20.82 11.09
CA CYS A 159 -1.91 19.77 10.51
C CYS A 159 -2.41 20.16 9.12
N ASP A 160 -1.49 20.28 8.17
CA ASP A 160 -1.77 20.74 6.81
C ASP A 160 -1.21 19.78 5.77
N PHE A 161 -1.97 19.50 4.72
CA PHE A 161 -1.59 18.51 3.71
C PHE A 161 -0.39 18.96 2.88
N ASP A 162 -0.36 20.23 2.47
CA ASP A 162 0.69 20.77 1.61
C ASP A 162 1.99 20.91 2.41
N VAL A 163 1.91 21.31 3.68
CA VAL A 163 3.07 21.30 4.60
C VAL A 163 3.62 19.90 4.75
N LEU A 164 2.79 18.91 5.07
CA LEU A 164 3.24 17.54 5.31
C LEU A 164 3.85 16.91 4.05
N THR A 165 3.27 17.16 2.87
CA THR A 165 3.80 16.64 1.61
C THR A 165 4.98 17.44 1.05
N SER A 166 5.29 18.61 1.62
CA SER A 166 6.52 19.36 1.31
C SER A 166 7.79 18.66 1.79
N PHE A 167 7.69 17.75 2.78
CA PHE A 167 8.83 16.99 3.25
C PHE A 167 9.19 15.88 2.26
N ARG A 168 10.47 15.81 1.88
CA ARG A 168 10.98 14.77 0.98
C ARG A 168 10.57 13.40 1.49
N GLY A 169 9.96 12.58 0.61
CA GLY A 169 9.57 11.21 0.92
C GLY A 169 8.23 11.06 1.66
N VAL A 170 7.55 12.16 1.99
CA VAL A 170 6.19 12.12 2.55
C VAL A 170 5.18 12.22 1.42
N GLY A 171 4.56 11.08 1.09
CA GLY A 171 3.49 11.01 0.09
C GLY A 171 2.08 11.19 0.67
N PRO A 172 1.04 11.27 -0.18
CA PRO A 172 -0.35 11.50 0.22
C PRO A 172 -0.87 10.52 1.27
N LYS A 173 -0.51 9.23 1.18
CA LYS A 173 -0.88 8.21 2.18
C LYS A 173 -0.45 8.61 3.58
N CYS A 174 0.80 9.05 3.71
CA CYS A 174 1.43 9.33 4.99
C CYS A 174 0.89 10.63 5.59
N ALA A 175 0.71 11.67 4.76
CA ALA A 175 0.06 12.92 5.15
C ALA A 175 -1.38 12.67 5.61
N ASN A 176 -2.22 12.01 4.79
CA ASN A 176 -3.62 11.72 5.14
C ASN A 176 -3.76 10.89 6.42
N LEU A 177 -2.89 9.89 6.60
CA LEU A 177 -2.90 9.07 7.82
C LEU A 177 -2.54 9.91 9.05
N THR A 178 -1.49 10.72 8.94
CA THR A 178 -1.06 11.64 10.01
C THR A 178 -2.18 12.59 10.39
N MET A 179 -2.79 13.28 9.42
CA MET A 179 -3.88 14.22 9.67
C MET A 179 -5.13 13.54 10.24
N GLY A 180 -5.44 12.32 9.76
CA GLY A 180 -6.58 11.55 10.24
C GLY A 180 -6.41 11.13 11.71
N VAL A 181 -5.21 10.67 12.09
CA VAL A 181 -4.94 10.20 13.46
C VAL A 181 -4.70 11.36 14.42
N ALA A 182 -3.86 12.34 14.06
CA ALA A 182 -3.47 13.43 14.95
C ALA A 182 -4.57 14.50 15.10
N CYS A 183 -5.35 14.74 14.04
CA CYS A 183 -6.25 15.91 13.95
C CYS A 183 -7.71 15.55 13.73
N GLY A 184 -8.03 14.26 13.57
CA GLY A 184 -9.38 13.81 13.22
C GLY A 184 -9.83 14.27 11.84
N ALA A 185 -8.89 14.62 10.94
CA ALA A 185 -9.24 15.07 9.60
C ALA A 185 -9.89 13.93 8.82
N LYS A 186 -11.07 14.18 8.24
CA LYS A 186 -11.76 13.21 7.37
C LYS A 186 -11.01 13.10 6.05
N ARG A 187 -9.94 12.32 6.03
CA ARG A 187 -9.10 11.99 4.87
C ARG A 187 -8.98 10.48 4.75
N ILE A 188 -9.02 9.96 3.53
CA ILE A 188 -8.85 8.53 3.28
C ILE A 188 -7.35 8.23 3.12
N SER A 189 -6.84 7.28 3.91
CA SER A 189 -5.49 6.75 3.74
C SER A 189 -5.54 5.36 3.11
N VAL A 190 -5.07 5.25 1.87
CA VAL A 190 -5.02 3.99 1.14
C VAL A 190 -3.61 3.43 1.17
N ASP A 191 -3.46 2.25 1.76
CA ASP A 191 -2.26 1.43 1.67
C ASP A 191 -2.50 0.18 0.81
N ILE A 192 -1.53 -0.73 0.79
CA ILE A 192 -1.63 -1.99 0.02
C ILE A 192 -2.79 -2.88 0.49
N HIS A 193 -3.24 -2.77 1.74
CA HIS A 193 -4.31 -3.58 2.31
C HIS A 193 -5.66 -2.99 1.87
N VAL A 194 -5.88 -1.70 2.12
CA VAL A 194 -7.09 -0.98 1.67
C VAL A 194 -7.25 -1.10 0.17
N HIS A 195 -6.20 -0.84 -0.61
CA HIS A 195 -6.19 -0.97 -2.06
C HIS A 195 -6.59 -2.39 -2.49
N ARG A 196 -5.87 -3.41 -2.03
CA ARG A 196 -6.12 -4.81 -2.44
C ARG A 196 -7.52 -5.29 -2.04
N VAL A 197 -7.93 -5.02 -0.80
CA VAL A 197 -9.18 -5.54 -0.24
C VAL A 197 -10.39 -4.93 -0.94
N THR A 198 -10.42 -3.60 -1.11
CA THR A 198 -11.55 -2.91 -1.75
C THR A 198 -11.68 -3.24 -3.24
N ASN A 199 -10.56 -3.46 -3.94
CA ASN A 199 -10.57 -3.95 -5.32
C ASN A 199 -11.03 -5.42 -5.41
N ARG A 200 -10.58 -6.31 -4.51
CA ARG A 200 -11.03 -7.72 -4.48
C ARG A 200 -12.53 -7.86 -4.20
N TRP A 201 -13.09 -6.96 -3.40
CA TRP A 201 -14.53 -6.88 -3.17
C TRP A 201 -15.32 -6.51 -4.42
N GLY A 202 -14.68 -5.86 -5.40
CA GLY A 202 -15.37 -5.19 -6.50
C GLY A 202 -16.05 -3.88 -6.08
N TYR A 203 -15.69 -3.33 -4.92
CA TYR A 203 -16.25 -2.07 -4.42
C TYR A 203 -15.72 -0.88 -5.26
N VAL A 204 -14.42 -0.96 -5.59
CA VAL A 204 -13.71 -0.11 -6.55
C VAL A 204 -13.00 -1.00 -7.58
N ALA A 205 -12.60 -0.43 -8.71
CA ALA A 205 -11.83 -1.11 -9.76
C ALA A 205 -10.75 -0.16 -10.28
N THR A 206 -9.55 -0.29 -9.74
CA THR A 206 -8.45 0.68 -9.88
C THR A 206 -7.10 -0.04 -9.89
N ARG A 207 -6.06 0.60 -10.44
CA ARG A 207 -4.73 0.00 -10.59
C ARG A 207 -3.71 0.52 -9.59
N ALA A 208 -3.86 1.76 -9.13
CA ALA A 208 -2.96 2.38 -8.17
C ALA A 208 -3.70 2.77 -6.87
N PRO A 209 -3.00 2.79 -5.71
CA PRO A 209 -3.56 3.25 -4.44
C PRO A 209 -4.16 4.66 -4.50
N GLU A 210 -3.54 5.57 -5.25
CA GLU A 210 -4.00 6.94 -5.44
C GLU A 210 -5.34 6.99 -6.18
N ASP A 211 -5.53 6.11 -7.18
CA ASP A 211 -6.80 5.97 -7.89
C ASP A 211 -7.88 5.37 -6.97
N THR A 212 -7.51 4.38 -6.15
CA THR A 212 -8.42 3.85 -5.12
C THR A 212 -8.86 4.92 -4.14
N MET A 213 -7.95 5.80 -3.72
CA MET A 213 -8.27 6.89 -2.80
C MET A 213 -9.37 7.79 -3.38
N ARG A 214 -9.20 8.28 -4.62
CA ARG A 214 -10.22 9.09 -5.31
C ARG A 214 -11.54 8.35 -5.47
N ALA A 215 -11.49 7.08 -5.89
CA ALA A 215 -12.70 6.26 -6.05
C ALA A 215 -13.43 6.01 -4.72
N LEU A 216 -12.70 5.92 -3.61
CA LEU A 216 -13.28 5.81 -2.27
C LEU A 216 -13.86 7.14 -1.80
N GLU A 217 -13.22 8.28 -2.09
CA GLU A 217 -13.78 9.60 -1.75
C GLU A 217 -15.14 9.85 -2.43
N GLU A 218 -15.35 9.29 -3.63
CA GLU A 218 -16.62 9.37 -4.37
C GLU A 218 -17.70 8.41 -3.84
N LYS A 219 -17.32 7.26 -3.29
CA LYS A 219 -18.25 6.15 -2.99
C LYS A 219 -18.42 5.81 -1.51
N LEU A 220 -17.37 5.98 -0.71
CA LEU A 220 -17.35 5.58 0.70
C LEU A 220 -18.06 6.64 1.56
N PRO A 221 -19.04 6.25 2.39
CA PRO A 221 -19.65 7.17 3.34
C PRO A 221 -18.59 7.85 4.23
N ARG A 222 -18.72 9.17 4.42
CA ARG A 222 -17.75 10.01 5.15
C ARG A 222 -17.47 9.56 6.59
N GLU A 223 -18.40 8.86 7.21
CA GLU A 223 -18.23 8.25 8.55
C GLU A 223 -17.09 7.21 8.60
N TYR A 224 -16.73 6.60 7.47
CA TYR A 224 -15.72 5.53 7.43
C TYR A 224 -14.34 5.99 6.95
N TRP A 225 -14.15 7.27 6.61
CA TRP A 225 -12.92 7.73 5.96
C TRP A 225 -11.66 7.54 6.81
N ILE A 226 -11.80 7.71 8.13
CA ILE A 226 -10.70 7.49 9.09
C ILE A 226 -10.59 5.98 9.41
N ASP A 227 -11.71 5.34 9.71
CA ASP A 227 -11.78 3.94 10.16
C ASP A 227 -11.38 2.92 9.10
N ILE A 228 -11.51 3.23 7.81
CA ILE A 228 -11.28 2.24 6.76
C ILE A 228 -9.86 1.68 6.81
N ASN A 229 -8.85 2.50 7.10
CA ASN A 229 -7.48 2.01 7.25
C ASN A 229 -7.35 1.13 8.50
N ARG A 230 -7.87 1.60 9.64
CA ARG A 230 -7.87 0.86 10.92
C ARG A 230 -8.49 -0.53 10.78
N LEU A 231 -9.59 -0.65 10.04
CA LEU A 231 -10.30 -1.92 9.86
C LEU A 231 -9.65 -2.83 8.82
N LEU A 232 -9.19 -2.28 7.68
CA LEU A 232 -8.74 -3.10 6.56
C LEU A 232 -7.28 -3.55 6.65
N VAL A 233 -6.46 -2.88 7.44
CA VAL A 233 -5.09 -3.33 7.72
C VAL A 233 -5.09 -4.71 8.40
N PRO A 234 -5.67 -4.91 9.60
CA PRO A 234 -5.70 -6.23 10.24
C PRO A 234 -6.49 -7.24 9.41
N PHE A 235 -7.62 -6.85 8.80
CA PHE A 235 -8.38 -7.74 7.92
C PHE A 235 -7.53 -8.24 6.73
N GLY A 236 -6.78 -7.34 6.10
CA GLY A 236 -5.89 -7.66 4.99
C GLY A 236 -4.65 -8.45 5.40
N LYS A 237 -4.21 -8.36 6.67
CA LYS A 237 -3.08 -9.12 7.21
C LYS A 237 -3.46 -10.55 7.60
N HIS A 238 -4.65 -10.75 8.17
CA HIS A 238 -5.02 -12.02 8.78
C HIS A 238 -6.06 -12.84 7.99
N ILE A 239 -6.92 -12.18 7.19
CA ILE A 239 -8.02 -12.82 6.47
C ILE A 239 -7.84 -12.68 4.96
N CYS A 240 -7.87 -11.46 4.43
CA CYS A 240 -7.70 -11.17 3.00
C CYS A 240 -6.22 -10.97 2.62
N THR A 241 -5.42 -11.98 2.93
CA THR A 241 -3.97 -11.97 2.73
C THR A 241 -3.59 -11.81 1.25
N GLY A 242 -2.41 -11.25 0.97
CA GLY A 242 -1.91 -11.05 -0.39
C GLY A 242 -1.87 -12.36 -1.18
N VAL A 243 -1.35 -13.41 -0.55
CA VAL A 243 -1.25 -14.77 -1.11
C VAL A 243 -2.21 -15.69 -0.38
N ARG A 244 -3.04 -16.43 -1.15
CA ARG A 244 -4.02 -17.42 -0.66
C ARG A 244 -4.86 -16.90 0.53
N PRO A 245 -5.72 -15.87 0.30
CA PRO A 245 -6.64 -15.36 1.32
C PRO A 245 -7.51 -16.47 1.90
N ARG A 246 -7.98 -16.30 3.13
CA ARG A 246 -8.85 -17.26 3.83
C ARG A 246 -10.31 -17.02 3.45
N CYS A 247 -10.67 -17.28 2.20
CA CYS A 247 -12.01 -17.01 1.70
C CYS A 247 -13.05 -17.96 2.31
N SER A 248 -12.70 -19.22 2.56
CA SER A 248 -13.61 -20.22 3.16
C SER A 248 -14.20 -19.80 4.51
N THR A 249 -13.45 -19.03 5.30
CA THR A 249 -13.86 -18.51 6.60
C THR A 249 -14.05 -16.99 6.60
N CYS A 250 -14.07 -16.36 5.42
CA CYS A 250 -14.20 -14.91 5.32
C CYS A 250 -15.63 -14.46 5.68
N PRO A 251 -15.78 -13.54 6.64
CA PRO A 251 -17.11 -13.13 7.15
C PRO A 251 -17.94 -12.31 6.14
N VAL A 252 -17.32 -11.92 5.02
CA VAL A 252 -17.92 -11.07 3.98
C VAL A 252 -17.83 -11.70 2.60
N LEU A 253 -17.62 -13.03 2.51
CA LEU A 253 -17.48 -13.74 1.24
C LEU A 253 -18.72 -13.61 0.36
N ASP A 254 -19.91 -13.56 0.97
CA ASP A 254 -21.21 -13.38 0.34
C ASP A 254 -21.34 -12.04 -0.40
N TYR A 255 -20.64 -10.99 0.06
CA TYR A 255 -20.56 -9.68 -0.61
C TYR A 255 -19.33 -9.53 -1.53
N CYS A 256 -18.32 -10.38 -1.38
CA CYS A 256 -17.04 -10.24 -2.07
C CYS A 256 -17.06 -10.88 -3.46
N GLN A 257 -16.75 -10.10 -4.50
CA GLN A 257 -16.60 -10.60 -5.88
C GLN A 257 -15.34 -11.47 -6.10
N GLN A 258 -14.40 -11.47 -5.15
CA GLN A 258 -13.11 -12.17 -5.26
C GLN A 258 -12.32 -11.76 -6.51
N ALA A 259 -12.45 -10.52 -6.95
CA ALA A 259 -11.80 -10.01 -8.16
C ALA A 259 -10.26 -10.15 -8.06
N GLY A 260 -9.65 -10.83 -9.03
CA GLY A 260 -8.21 -11.08 -9.04
C GLY A 260 -7.72 -12.11 -8.00
N VAL A 261 -8.61 -12.86 -7.33
CA VAL A 261 -8.24 -13.98 -6.45
C VAL A 261 -8.22 -15.26 -7.28
N THR A 262 -7.02 -15.80 -7.53
CA THR A 262 -6.84 -17.04 -8.32
C THR A 262 -6.76 -18.30 -7.47
N SER A 263 -6.40 -18.17 -6.20
CA SER A 263 -6.35 -19.27 -5.23
C SER A 263 -6.65 -18.75 -3.83
N HIS A 264 -7.34 -19.55 -3.01
CA HIS A 264 -7.67 -19.20 -1.64
C HIS A 264 -7.69 -20.45 -0.75
N ARG A 265 -7.62 -20.20 0.56
CA ARG A 265 -7.95 -21.17 1.60
C ARG A 265 -9.43 -21.07 1.95
#